data_AF-A0A4R4A4I2-F1
#
_entry.id   AF-A0A4R4A4I2-F1
#
_cell.length_a   1.000
_cell.length_b   1.000
_cell.length_c   1.000
_cell.angle_alpha   90.00
_cell.angle_beta   90.00
_cell.angle_gamma   90.00
#
_symmetry.space_group_name_H-M   'P 1'
#
loop_
_entity.id
_entity.type
_entity.pdbx_description
1 polymer ?
#
loop_
_entity_poly.entity_id
_entity_poly.type
_entity_poly.pdbx_seq_one_letter_code
_entity_poly.pdbx_strand_id
1 'polypeptide(L)'
;MDLADTLEGVALQTLAPLLEREQALLAAEQIAAALLDRYRGSQVYVGSAAAIERRRRDRAIADEYDGTVASARALARRYDIHEMSVYRIVARAKGRERADRRAR
;
A
#
# COMPACT_ATOMS: atom_id res chain seq x y z
N MET A 1 -9.36 -4.58 24.43
CA MET A 1 -8.22 -4.03 23.68
C MET A 1 -8.81 -3.07 22.67
N ASP A 2 -8.53 -1.78 22.82
CA ASP A 2 -9.05 -0.74 21.94
C ASP A 2 -8.36 -0.83 20.55
N LEU A 3 -9.03 -0.34 19.49
CA LEU A 3 -8.41 -0.19 18.17
C LEU A 3 -7.18 0.72 18.26
N ALA A 4 -7.24 1.76 19.11
CA ALA A 4 -6.10 2.62 19.41
C ALA A 4 -4.90 1.81 19.94
N ASP A 5 -5.10 1.03 21.00
CA ASP A 5 -4.06 0.16 21.59
C ASP A 5 -3.48 -0.82 20.57
N THR A 6 -4.34 -1.34 19.69
CA THR A 6 -3.95 -2.32 18.66
C THR A 6 -3.06 -1.66 17.60
N LEU A 7 -3.45 -0.47 17.12
CA LEU A 7 -2.69 0.28 16.12
C LEU A 7 -1.35 0.73 16.69
N GLU A 8 -1.33 1.25 17.91
CA GLU A 8 -0.11 1.64 18.60
C GLU A 8 0.81 0.44 18.82
N GLY A 9 0.28 -0.68 19.33
CA GLY A 9 1.06 -1.90 19.56
C GLY A 9 1.69 -2.47 18.29
N VAL A 10 0.97 -2.50 17.18
CA VAL A 10 1.49 -2.96 15.87
C VAL A 10 2.54 -1.98 15.32
N ALA A 11 2.30 -0.67 15.42
CA ALA A 11 3.26 0.33 15.00
C ALA A 11 4.55 0.23 15.82
N LEU A 12 4.45 0.08 17.14
CA LEU A 12 5.59 -0.10 18.04
C LEU A 12 6.38 -1.37 17.71
N GLN A 13 5.72 -2.51 17.49
CA GLN A 13 6.40 -3.76 17.09
C GLN A 13 7.19 -3.60 15.78
N THR A 14 6.68 -2.79 14.85
CA THR A 14 7.31 -2.53 13.56
C THR A 14 8.49 -1.57 13.68
N LEU A 15 8.38 -0.57 14.56
CA LEU A 15 9.36 0.52 14.70
C LEU A 15 10.46 0.22 15.72
N ALA A 16 10.20 -0.59 16.73
CA ALA A 16 11.15 -0.94 17.79
C ALA A 16 12.50 -1.51 17.27
N PRO A 17 12.56 -2.28 16.15
CA PRO A 17 13.85 -2.72 15.59
C PRO A 17 14.64 -1.61 14.84
N LEU A 18 14.01 -0.48 14.54
CA LEU A 18 14.55 0.57 13.66
C LEU A 18 14.90 1.85 14.41
N LEU A 19 14.32 2.06 15.59
CA LEU A 19 14.41 3.28 16.37
C LEU A 19 14.70 2.98 17.83
N GLU A 20 15.23 3.97 18.55
CA GLU A 20 15.32 3.91 20.01
C GLU A 20 13.92 3.78 20.62
N ARG A 21 13.82 3.08 21.76
CA ARG A 21 12.53 2.70 22.36
C ARG A 21 11.58 3.88 22.53
N GLU A 22 12.08 5.00 23.04
CA GLU A 22 11.28 6.21 23.28
C GLU A 22 10.79 6.85 21.97
N GLN A 23 11.64 6.86 20.94
CA GLN A 23 11.27 7.34 19.60
C GLN A 23 10.23 6.43 18.94
N ALA A 24 10.38 5.11 19.10
CA ALA A 24 9.44 4.14 18.57
C ALA A 24 8.05 4.27 19.21
N LEU A 25 7.99 4.51 20.53
CA LEU A 25 6.75 4.76 21.25
C LEU A 25 6.04 6.03 20.75
N LEU A 26 6.77 7.15 20.72
CA LEU A 26 6.20 8.42 20.25
C LEU A 26 5.69 8.32 18.80
N ALA A 27 6.46 7.68 17.92
CA ALA A 27 6.07 7.48 16.53
C ALA A 27 4.84 6.55 16.40
N ALA A 28 4.76 5.50 17.22
CA ALA A 28 3.61 4.60 17.25
C ALA A 28 2.32 5.31 17.66
N GLU A 29 2.39 6.13 18.71
CA GLU A 29 1.26 6.95 19.18
C GLU A 29 0.80 7.93 18.09
N GLN A 30 1.73 8.65 17.46
CA GLN A 30 1.43 9.60 16.38
C GLN A 30 0.78 8.91 15.17
N ILE A 31 1.26 7.73 14.78
CA ILE A 31 0.67 6.96 13.67
C ILE A 31 -0.75 6.51 14.03
N ALA A 32 -0.97 5.99 15.25
CA ALA A 32 -2.28 5.56 15.71
C ALA A 32 -3.27 6.74 15.71
N ALA A 33 -2.88 7.88 16.27
CA ALA A 33 -3.69 9.09 16.29
C ALA A 33 -4.04 9.58 14.87
N ALA A 34 -3.07 9.62 13.96
CA ALA A 34 -3.30 10.05 12.58
C ALA A 34 -4.24 9.10 11.81
N LEU A 35 -4.14 7.79 12.03
CA LEU A 35 -5.03 6.81 11.42
C LEU A 35 -6.46 6.94 11.96
N LEU A 36 -6.62 7.07 13.28
CA LEU A 36 -7.92 7.22 13.91
C LEU A 36 -8.61 8.52 13.47
N ASP A 37 -7.86 9.63 13.37
CA ASP A 37 -8.41 10.89 12.91
C ASP A 37 -8.83 10.82 11.44
N ARG A 38 -7.96 10.26 10.58
CA ARG A 38 -8.22 10.12 9.14
C ARG A 38 -9.43 9.24 8.84
N TYR A 39 -9.64 8.18 9.61
CA TYR A 39 -10.71 7.21 9.39
C TYR A 39 -11.85 7.33 10.41
N ARG A 40 -11.94 8.45 11.13
CA ARG A 40 -12.99 8.69 12.13
C ARG A 40 -14.37 8.49 11.51
N GLY A 41 -15.22 7.70 12.20
CA GLY A 41 -16.59 7.41 11.76
C GLY A 41 -16.68 6.55 10.49
N SER A 42 -15.57 6.05 9.97
CA SER A 42 -15.53 5.20 8.76
C SER A 42 -15.39 3.73 9.14
N GLN A 43 -16.06 2.86 8.38
CA GLN A 43 -15.82 1.41 8.46
C GLN A 43 -14.69 1.04 7.48
N VAL A 44 -13.50 0.73 8.03
CA VAL A 44 -12.34 0.35 7.22
C VAL A 44 -12.29 -1.17 7.06
N TYR A 45 -12.30 -1.64 5.81
CA TYR A 45 -12.09 -3.05 5.49
C TYR A 45 -10.60 -3.38 5.42
N VAL A 46 -10.15 -4.31 6.27
CA VAL A 46 -8.78 -4.86 6.22
C VAL A 46 -8.78 -6.07 5.28
N GLY A 47 -8.16 -5.89 4.11
CA GLY A 47 -8.05 -6.94 3.10
C GLY A 47 -7.12 -8.09 3.52
N SER A 48 -7.31 -9.27 2.92
CA SER A 48 -6.44 -10.43 3.15
C SER A 48 -5.01 -10.20 2.70
N ALA A 49 -4.06 -10.95 3.26
CA ALA A 49 -2.64 -10.89 2.86
C ALA A 49 -2.48 -11.05 1.33
N ALA A 50 -3.24 -11.94 0.70
CA ALA A 50 -3.24 -12.12 -0.75
C ALA A 50 -3.68 -10.84 -1.52
N ALA A 51 -4.59 -10.04 -0.95
CA ALA A 51 -4.98 -8.76 -1.54
C ALA A 51 -3.86 -7.72 -1.44
N ILE A 52 -3.13 -7.70 -0.30
CA ILE A 52 -1.96 -6.84 -0.11
C ILE A 52 -0.87 -7.20 -1.12
N GLU A 53 -0.55 -8.48 -1.30
CA GLU A 53 0.50 -8.88 -2.24
C GLU A 53 0.13 -8.65 -3.69
N ARG A 54 -1.14 -8.85 -4.07
CA ARG A 54 -1.62 -8.42 -5.38
C ARG A 54 -1.43 -6.91 -5.58
N ARG A 55 -1.74 -6.10 -4.56
CA ARG A 55 -1.56 -4.64 -4.63
C ARG A 55 -0.09 -4.24 -4.74
N ARG A 56 0.81 -4.93 -4.02
CA ARG A 56 2.26 -4.69 -4.12
C ARG A 56 2.79 -5.05 -5.51
N ARG A 57 2.44 -6.24 -6.02
CA ARG A 57 2.75 -6.67 -7.39
C ARG A 57 2.25 -5.65 -8.42
N ASP A 58 0.99 -5.25 -8.34
CA ASP A 58 0.38 -4.33 -9.29
C ASP A 58 1.06 -2.95 -9.26
N ARG A 59 1.53 -2.50 -8.09
CA ARG A 59 2.33 -1.28 -7.97
C ARG A 59 3.69 -1.44 -8.65
N ALA A 60 4.42 -2.51 -8.34
CA ALA A 60 5.72 -2.78 -8.96
C ALA A 60 5.61 -2.87 -10.50
N ILE A 61 4.59 -3.56 -11.02
CA ILE A 61 4.32 -3.61 -12.47
C ILE A 61 4.08 -2.22 -13.05
N ALA A 62 3.31 -1.36 -12.37
CA ALA A 62 3.03 -0.02 -12.86
C ALA A 62 4.29 0.88 -12.85
N ASP A 63 5.16 0.71 -11.84
CA ASP A 63 6.39 1.49 -11.68
C ASP A 63 7.49 1.04 -12.65
N GLU A 64 7.58 -0.26 -12.94
CA GLU A 64 8.59 -0.85 -13.85
C GLU A 64 8.21 -0.76 -15.34
N TYR A 65 6.94 -0.49 -15.66
CA TYR A 65 6.46 -0.47 -17.05
C TYR A 65 6.94 0.79 -17.80
N ASP A 66 7.77 0.58 -18.84
CA ASP A 66 8.37 1.67 -19.61
C ASP A 66 7.51 2.18 -20.79
N GLY A 67 6.34 1.58 -21.02
CA GLY A 67 5.47 1.93 -22.15
C GLY A 67 5.58 1.03 -23.38
N THR A 68 6.55 0.10 -23.42
CA THR A 68 6.79 -0.77 -24.57
C THR A 68 6.13 -2.14 -24.45
N VAL A 69 5.83 -2.76 -25.60
CA VAL A 69 5.35 -4.15 -25.67
C VAL A 69 6.39 -5.14 -25.09
N ALA A 70 7.68 -4.86 -25.28
CA ALA A 70 8.75 -5.69 -24.73
C ALA A 70 8.73 -5.70 -23.19
N SER A 71 8.55 -4.53 -22.56
CA SER A 71 8.37 -4.44 -21.10
C SER A 71 7.12 -5.16 -20.63
N ALA A 72 5.98 -5.01 -21.33
CA ALA A 72 4.75 -5.72 -20.98
C ALA A 72 4.94 -7.25 -20.98
N ARG A 73 5.62 -7.80 -21.99
CA ARG A 73 5.93 -9.24 -22.10
C ARG A 73 6.93 -9.72 -21.05
N ALA A 74 7.92 -8.90 -20.70
CA ALA A 74 8.88 -9.23 -19.66
C ALA A 74 8.20 -9.29 -18.29
N LEU A 75 7.39 -8.29 -17.96
CA LEU A 75 6.63 -8.22 -16.71
C LEU A 75 5.59 -9.35 -16.61
N ALA A 76 4.88 -9.63 -17.70
CA ALA A 76 3.93 -10.74 -17.79
C ALA A 76 4.58 -12.08 -17.43
N ARG A 77 5.75 -12.37 -17.99
CA ARG A 77 6.51 -13.59 -17.68
C ARG A 77 7.05 -13.59 -16.24
N ARG A 78 7.62 -12.47 -15.78
CA ARG A 78 8.20 -12.36 -14.44
C ARG A 78 7.18 -12.63 -13.33
N TYR A 79 5.95 -12.15 -13.52
CA TYR A 79 4.88 -12.25 -12.53
C TYR A 79 3.88 -13.37 -12.82
N ASP A 80 4.13 -14.22 -13.82
CA ASP A 80 3.25 -15.30 -14.28
C ASP A 80 1.80 -14.85 -14.48
N ILE A 81 1.62 -13.81 -15.31
CA ILE A 81 0.31 -13.28 -15.68
C ILE A 81 0.21 -13.04 -17.18
N HIS A 82 -1.02 -12.99 -17.69
CA HIS A 82 -1.26 -12.63 -19.08
C HIS A 82 -0.84 -11.17 -19.38
N GLU A 83 -0.30 -10.89 -20.57
CA GLU A 83 0.15 -9.54 -21.00
C GLU A 83 -0.96 -8.48 -20.85
N MET A 84 -2.20 -8.82 -21.24
CA MET A 84 -3.38 -7.98 -21.00
C MET A 84 -3.59 -7.56 -19.54
N SER A 85 -3.17 -8.36 -18.57
CA SER A 85 -3.26 -7.99 -17.15
C SER A 85 -2.30 -6.84 -16.81
N VAL A 86 -1.10 -6.83 -17.40
CA VAL A 86 -0.14 -5.72 -17.24
C VAL A 86 -0.75 -4.41 -17.73
N TYR A 87 -1.31 -4.38 -18.93
CA TYR A 87 -1.95 -3.18 -19.46
C TYR A 87 -3.12 -2.69 -18.58
N ARG A 88 -3.96 -3.60 -18.07
CA ARG A 88 -5.05 -3.24 -17.15
C ARG A 88 -4.54 -2.68 -15.83
N ILE A 89 -3.45 -3.23 -15.29
CA ILE A 89 -2.82 -2.75 -14.06
C ILE A 89 -2.30 -1.31 -14.26
N VAL A 90 -1.56 -1.08 -15.34
CA VAL A 90 -1.01 0.24 -15.67
C VAL A 90 -2.12 1.26 -15.91
N ALA A 91 -3.17 0.89 -16.65
CA ALA A 91 -4.32 1.76 -16.90
C ALA A 91 -5.02 2.17 -15.59
N ARG A 92 -5.23 1.23 -14.67
CA ARG A 92 -5.79 1.51 -13.34
C ARG A 92 -4.89 2.40 -12.49
N ALA A 93 -3.57 2.20 -12.54
CA ALA A 93 -2.63 3.03 -11.81
C ALA A 93 -2.70 4.50 -12.26
N LYS A 94 -2.67 4.74 -13.58
CA LYS A 94 -2.85 6.07 -14.17
C LYS A 94 -4.20 6.70 -13.83
N GLY A 95 -5.26 5.89 -13.77
CA GLY A 95 -6.59 6.35 -13.35
C GLY A 95 -6.62 6.85 -11.91
N ARG A 96 -5.98 6.12 -10.98
CA ARG A 96 -5.87 6.52 -9.56
C ARG A 96 -5.06 7.80 -9.39
N GLU A 97 -3.91 7.90 -10.05
CA GLU A 97 -3.04 9.09 -9.98
C GLU A 97 -3.78 10.36 -10.46
N ARG A 98 -4.62 10.24 -11.49
CA ARG A 98 -5.48 11.33 -11.96
C ARG A 98 -6.57 11.70 -10.94
N ALA A 99 -7.16 10.72 -10.26
CA ALA A 99 -8.16 10.98 -9.23
C ALA A 99 -7.53 11.66 -8.00
N ASP A 100 -6.37 11.18 -7.56
CA ASP A 100 -5.62 11.75 -6.43
C ASP A 100 -5.19 13.20 -6.71
N ARG A 101 -4.82 13.52 -7.96
CA ARG A 101 -4.53 14.90 -8.39
C ARG A 101 -5.75 15.83 -8.39
N ARG A 102 -6.96 15.30 -8.57
CA ARG A 102 -8.21 16.09 -8.57
C ARG A 102 -8.77 16.31 -7.18
N ALA A 103 -8.39 15.49 -6.21
CA ALA A 103 -8.83 15.56 -4.83
C ALA A 103 -7.89 16.41 -3.93
N ARG A 104 -6.81 16.94 -4.50
CA ARG A 104 -5.91 17.93 -3.89
C ARG A 104 -6.26 19.31 -4.42
#